data_AF-A0A2P8A075-F1
#
_entry.id   AF-A0A2P8A075-F1
#
_cell.length_a   1.000
_cell.length_b   1.000
_cell.length_c   1.000
_cell.angle_alpha   90.00
_cell.angle_beta   90.00
_cell.angle_gamma   90.00
#
_symmetry.space_group_name_H-M   'P 1'
#
loop_
_entity.id
_entity.type
_entity.pdbx_description
1 polymer ?
#
loop_
_entity_poly.entity_id
_entity_poly.type
_entity_poly.pdbx_seq_one_letter_code
_entity_poly.pdbx_strand_id
1 'polypeptide(L)'
;MSSLSLSSDPVPSIVAAHSSNSEPLASPTSSSSSSIDEGAHGPSRLGRPKLGSRKSSGTMIISRDSPRVELNEDEEEYDQDDVRCMSPKRSADEVEKLSEDARSALIEQAKQLQASLLAIVDRVETVKEEHDKLEGGNKFLQQYIGELIQTTKSAAGKSKKPSGRK
;
A
#
# COMPACT_ATOMS: atom_id res chain seq x y z
N MET A 1 18.17 -17.38 37.54
CA MET A 1 17.24 -16.33 37.09
C MET A 1 17.96 -15.58 35.97
N SER A 2 17.63 -15.89 34.72
CA SER A 2 18.28 -15.29 33.55
C SER A 2 17.20 -14.63 32.70
N SER A 3 17.15 -13.31 32.73
CA SER A 3 16.22 -12.47 31.98
C SER A 3 16.72 -12.33 30.54
N LEU A 4 15.94 -12.82 29.57
CA LEU A 4 16.19 -12.58 28.15
C LEU A 4 15.58 -11.22 27.77
N SER A 5 16.45 -10.29 27.39
CA SER A 5 16.12 -8.97 26.86
C SER A 5 15.55 -9.09 25.45
N LEU A 6 14.28 -8.73 25.25
CA LEU A 6 13.70 -8.55 23.92
C LEU A 6 14.28 -7.28 23.27
N SER A 7 15.02 -7.44 22.18
CA SER A 7 15.40 -6.34 21.29
C SER A 7 14.17 -5.90 20.49
N SER A 8 13.82 -4.63 20.61
CA SER A 8 12.72 -4.00 19.89
C SER A 8 13.25 -3.52 18.53
N ASP A 9 12.80 -4.14 17.44
CA ASP A 9 13.08 -3.66 16.08
C ASP A 9 12.26 -2.40 15.77
N PRO A 10 12.81 -1.41 15.03
CA PRO A 10 12.10 -0.18 14.70
C PRO A 10 11.08 -0.41 13.58
N VAL A 11 9.85 0.06 13.80
CA VAL A 11 8.73 0.07 12.84
C VAL A 11 8.98 1.14 11.76
N PRO A 12 8.72 0.87 10.47
CA PRO A 12 8.81 1.90 9.43
C PRO A 12 7.71 2.95 9.62
N SER A 13 8.14 4.21 9.79
CA SER A 13 7.31 5.38 10.01
C SER A 13 6.56 5.80 8.73
N ILE A 14 5.24 5.66 8.72
CA ILE A 14 4.37 6.26 7.68
C ILE A 14 4.27 7.76 7.99
N VAL A 15 5.00 8.57 7.24
CA VAL A 15 4.85 10.04 7.28
C VAL A 15 3.76 10.41 6.28
N ALA A 16 2.57 10.73 6.80
CA ALA A 16 1.51 11.37 6.05
C ALA A 16 1.09 12.66 6.78
N ALA A 17 1.49 13.80 6.24
CA ALA A 17 0.66 15.02 6.10
C ALA A 17 1.55 16.24 5.77
N HIS A 18 1.28 16.86 4.61
CA HIS A 18 1.29 18.31 4.49
C HIS A 18 0.16 18.70 3.54
N SER A 19 -0.72 19.56 4.08
CA SER A 19 -1.90 20.12 3.42
C SER A 19 -1.54 21.10 2.31
N SER A 20 -2.42 21.11 1.30
CA SER A 20 -2.80 22.21 0.42
C SER A 20 -1.70 22.95 -0.35
N ASN A 21 -1.46 22.50 -1.58
CA ASN A 21 -1.65 23.38 -2.74
C ASN A 21 -2.00 22.54 -3.98
N SER A 22 -3.13 22.86 -4.60
CA SER A 22 -3.63 22.23 -5.82
C SER A 22 -2.84 22.73 -7.03
N GLU A 23 -2.06 21.85 -7.66
CA GLU A 23 -1.45 22.05 -8.98
C GLU A 23 -1.59 20.72 -9.77
N PRO A 24 -2.09 20.73 -11.01
CA PRO A 24 -2.31 19.51 -11.79
C PRO A 24 -0.98 18.88 -12.20
N LEU A 25 -0.86 17.56 -11.97
CA LEU A 25 0.26 16.73 -12.42
C LEU A 25 0.42 16.82 -13.93
N ALA A 26 1.33 17.68 -14.40
CA ALA A 26 1.85 17.62 -15.75
C ALA A 26 2.77 16.39 -15.88
N SER A 27 2.40 15.51 -16.81
CA SER A 27 3.14 14.34 -17.28
C SER A 27 4.62 14.65 -17.55
N PRO A 28 5.54 13.66 -17.47
CA PRO A 28 6.94 13.87 -17.84
C PRO A 28 7.02 14.18 -19.34
N THR A 29 7.13 15.46 -19.68
CA THR A 29 7.50 15.87 -21.03
C THR A 29 8.96 15.47 -21.23
N SER A 30 9.20 14.71 -22.29
CA SER A 30 10.53 14.32 -22.71
C SER A 30 11.36 15.59 -22.90
N SER A 31 12.35 15.80 -22.04
CA SER A 31 13.33 16.86 -22.19
C SER A 31 14.12 16.62 -23.47
N SER A 32 13.72 17.34 -24.51
CA SER A 32 14.51 17.50 -25.72
C SER A 32 15.80 18.18 -25.30
N SER A 33 16.92 17.45 -25.39
CA SER A 33 18.25 17.97 -25.08
C SER A 33 18.54 19.15 -25.99
N SER A 34 18.68 20.32 -25.38
CA SER A 34 19.14 21.58 -25.97
C SER A 34 20.40 21.40 -26.81
N SER A 35 20.36 21.79 -28.09
CA SER A 35 21.57 22.10 -28.84
C SER A 35 21.99 23.53 -28.51
N ILE A 36 22.89 23.67 -27.54
CA ILE A 36 23.77 24.84 -27.50
C ILE A 36 25.11 24.39 -28.09
N ASP A 37 25.45 24.99 -29.22
CA ASP A 37 26.79 24.93 -29.80
C ASP A 37 27.68 25.82 -28.92
N GLU A 38 28.49 25.19 -28.08
CA GLU A 38 29.60 25.84 -27.39
C GLU A 38 30.80 24.90 -27.48
N GLY A 39 31.94 25.50 -27.78
CA GLY A 39 33.09 24.83 -28.34
C GLY A 39 33.79 23.83 -27.42
N ALA A 40 34.55 22.95 -28.08
CA ALA A 40 35.76 22.30 -27.58
C ALA A 40 35.63 21.16 -26.53
N HIS A 41 35.82 19.94 -27.06
CA HIS A 41 36.46 18.75 -26.46
C HIS A 41 35.76 17.95 -25.35
N GLY A 42 35.21 16.79 -25.73
CA GLY A 42 34.97 15.63 -24.84
C GLY A 42 34.97 14.32 -25.66
N PRO A 43 35.59 13.23 -25.19
CA PRO A 43 35.85 12.06 -26.02
C PRO A 43 34.60 11.18 -26.21
N SER A 44 34.32 10.85 -27.47
CA SER A 44 33.59 9.68 -27.94
C SER A 44 32.30 9.32 -27.19
N ARG A 45 31.24 10.12 -27.39
CA ARG A 45 29.91 9.52 -27.45
C ARG A 45 29.88 8.74 -28.76
N LEU A 46 29.82 7.40 -28.69
CA LEU A 46 29.55 6.55 -29.86
C LEU A 46 28.24 7.04 -30.48
N GLY A 47 28.36 7.88 -31.51
CA GLY A 47 27.22 8.52 -32.16
C GLY A 47 26.36 7.45 -32.78
N ARG A 48 25.05 7.51 -32.53
CA ARG A 48 24.08 6.72 -33.28
C ARG A 48 24.41 6.84 -34.77
N PRO A 49 24.50 5.73 -35.53
CA PRO A 49 24.79 5.78 -36.95
C PRO A 49 23.86 6.80 -37.61
N LYS A 50 24.42 7.71 -38.41
CA LYS A 50 23.62 8.70 -39.13
C LYS A 50 22.64 7.94 -40.01
N LEU A 51 21.36 7.90 -39.61
CA LEU A 51 20.31 7.41 -40.48
C LEU A 51 20.32 8.31 -41.71
N GLY A 52 20.68 7.74 -42.86
CA GLY A 52 20.65 8.44 -44.14
C GLY A 52 19.28 9.09 -44.35
N SER A 53 19.22 10.16 -45.14
CA SER A 53 17.98 10.86 -45.48
C SER A 53 16.98 9.87 -46.07
N ARG A 54 16.06 9.37 -45.24
CA ARG A 54 14.92 8.60 -45.68
C ARG A 54 13.85 9.62 -46.04
N LYS A 55 13.28 9.50 -47.24
CA LYS A 55 12.07 10.22 -47.63
C LYS A 55 11.03 10.03 -46.50
N SER A 56 10.42 11.11 -46.03
CA SER A 56 9.37 11.06 -45.00
C SER A 56 8.25 10.14 -45.52
N SER A 57 8.19 8.91 -45.00
CA SER A 57 6.99 8.10 -45.10
C SER A 57 5.95 8.80 -44.24
N GLY A 58 4.80 9.15 -44.83
CA GLY A 58 3.75 9.93 -44.18
C GLY A 58 3.37 9.38 -42.81
N THR A 59 2.82 10.26 -41.98
CA THR A 59 2.45 9.93 -40.60
C THR A 59 1.43 8.78 -40.57
N MET A 60 1.71 7.74 -39.78
CA MET A 60 0.79 6.62 -39.52
C MET A 60 -0.29 7.00 -38.48
N ILE A 61 -0.65 8.28 -38.40
CA ILE A 61 -1.60 8.77 -37.41
C ILE A 61 -3.00 8.68 -38.02
N ILE A 62 -3.79 7.74 -37.51
CA ILE A 62 -5.21 7.58 -37.83
C ILE A 62 -6.01 8.49 -36.89
N SER A 63 -6.89 9.33 -37.42
CA SER A 63 -7.79 10.18 -36.62
C SER A 63 -8.73 9.33 -35.75
N ARG A 64 -9.07 9.81 -34.55
CA ARG A 64 -9.92 9.08 -33.59
C ARG A 64 -11.31 8.70 -34.12
N ASP A 65 -11.83 9.48 -35.08
CA ASP A 65 -13.16 9.25 -35.67
C ASP A 65 -13.11 8.37 -36.93
N SER A 66 -11.93 7.82 -37.28
CA SER A 66 -11.80 6.89 -38.40
C SER A 66 -12.52 5.58 -38.09
N PRO A 67 -13.17 4.93 -39.08
CA PRO A 67 -13.72 3.58 -38.91
C PRO A 67 -12.65 2.64 -38.35
N ARG A 68 -13.05 1.75 -37.42
CA ARG A 68 -12.18 0.78 -36.74
C ARG A 68 -11.36 0.03 -37.79
N VAL A 69 -10.04 0.19 -37.75
CA VAL A 69 -9.10 -0.42 -38.71
C VAL A 69 -8.57 -1.77 -38.22
N GLU A 70 -8.89 -2.17 -36.99
CA GLU A 70 -8.61 -3.52 -36.52
C GLU A 70 -9.53 -4.51 -37.26
N LEU A 71 -8.92 -5.44 -38.00
CA LEU A 71 -9.60 -6.58 -38.60
C LEU A 71 -10.16 -7.46 -37.48
N ASN A 72 -11.31 -8.10 -37.71
CA ASN A 72 -11.85 -9.07 -36.77
C ASN A 72 -10.85 -10.22 -36.60
N GLU A 73 -10.76 -10.85 -35.42
CA GLU A 73 -9.79 -11.92 -35.12
C GLU A 73 -9.85 -13.09 -36.13
N ASP A 74 -11.01 -13.27 -36.75
CA ASP A 74 -11.36 -14.26 -37.75
C ASP A 74 -11.06 -13.85 -39.21
N GLU A 75 -10.70 -12.58 -39.46
CA GLU A 75 -10.29 -12.05 -40.78
C GLU A 75 -8.78 -11.73 -40.85
N GLU A 76 -8.04 -11.85 -39.76
CA GLU A 76 -6.59 -11.63 -39.74
C GLU A 76 -5.81 -12.86 -40.24
N GLU A 77 -5.70 -13.02 -41.56
CA GLU A 77 -4.73 -13.94 -42.17
C GLU A 77 -3.35 -13.27 -42.25
N TYR A 78 -2.44 -13.67 -41.38
CA TYR A 78 -1.08 -13.15 -41.35
C TYR A 78 -0.24 -13.82 -42.43
N ASP A 79 0.31 -13.02 -43.35
CA ASP A 79 1.26 -13.50 -44.36
C ASP A 79 2.50 -14.12 -43.70
N GLN A 80 3.10 -15.11 -44.36
CA GLN A 80 4.31 -15.79 -43.86
C GLN A 80 5.53 -14.85 -43.74
N ASP A 81 5.51 -13.72 -44.46
CA ASP A 81 6.50 -12.64 -44.38
C ASP A 81 6.07 -11.48 -43.46
N ASP A 82 4.95 -11.60 -42.74
CA ASP A 82 4.50 -10.56 -41.81
C ASP A 82 5.53 -10.39 -40.68
N VAL A 83 6.02 -9.16 -40.53
CA VAL A 83 6.95 -8.73 -39.48
C VAL A 83 6.45 -9.04 -38.06
N ARG A 84 5.12 -9.14 -37.87
CA ARG A 84 4.48 -9.52 -36.61
C ARG A 84 4.68 -11.01 -36.29
N CYS A 85 4.87 -11.86 -37.30
CA CYS A 85 5.21 -13.28 -37.15
C CYS A 85 6.71 -13.51 -36.92
N MET A 86 7.56 -12.56 -37.34
CA MET A 86 9.02 -12.64 -37.21
C MET A 86 9.57 -12.20 -35.83
N SER A 87 8.72 -11.64 -34.97
CA SER A 87 9.09 -11.31 -33.59
C SER A 87 9.04 -12.56 -32.71
N PRO A 88 10.05 -12.86 -31.86
CA PRO A 88 9.96 -13.95 -30.91
C PRO A 88 8.77 -13.75 -29.96
N LYS A 89 7.68 -14.51 -30.18
CA LYS A 89 6.55 -14.60 -29.26
C LYS A 89 6.83 -15.73 -28.27
N ARG A 90 6.37 -15.57 -27.01
CA ARG A 90 6.27 -16.70 -26.08
C ARG A 90 5.35 -17.75 -26.72
N SER A 91 5.68 -19.03 -26.57
CA SER A 91 4.76 -20.09 -27.02
C SER A 91 3.43 -19.97 -26.26
N ALA A 92 2.33 -20.36 -26.89
CA ALA A 92 1.01 -20.31 -26.24
C ALA A 92 1.02 -21.08 -24.90
N ASP A 93 1.71 -22.21 -24.85
CA ASP A 93 1.90 -23.03 -23.65
C ASP A 93 2.63 -22.28 -22.52
N GLU A 94 3.62 -21.44 -22.83
CA GLU A 94 4.33 -20.63 -21.83
C GLU A 94 3.41 -19.55 -21.25
N VAL A 95 2.57 -18.93 -22.09
CA VAL A 95 1.61 -17.91 -21.67
C VAL A 95 0.53 -18.51 -20.76
N GLU A 96 0.01 -19.68 -21.10
CA GLU A 96 -0.97 -20.38 -20.26
C GLU A 96 -0.39 -20.71 -18.89
N LYS A 97 0.81 -21.29 -18.84
CA LYS A 97 1.51 -21.57 -17.58
C LYS A 97 1.72 -20.32 -16.73
N LEU A 98 2.14 -19.21 -17.35
CA LEU A 98 2.37 -17.95 -16.65
C LEU A 98 1.06 -17.39 -16.07
N SER A 99 -0.07 -17.62 -16.76
CA SER A 99 -1.40 -17.26 -16.26
C SER A 99 -1.85 -18.12 -15.08
N GLU A 100 -1.54 -19.42 -15.08
CA GLU A 100 -1.83 -20.34 -13.99
C GLU A 100 -0.98 -20.04 -12.75
N ASP A 101 0.32 -19.77 -12.94
CA ASP A 101 1.23 -19.33 -11.88
C ASP A 101 0.76 -18.02 -11.24
N ALA A 102 0.30 -17.05 -12.04
CA ALA A 102 -0.26 -15.81 -11.53
C ALA A 102 -1.54 -16.04 -10.70
N ARG A 103 -2.44 -16.92 -11.16
CA ARG A 103 -3.67 -17.27 -10.43
C ARG A 103 -3.36 -17.99 -9.10
N SER A 104 -2.42 -18.93 -9.13
CA SER A 104 -2.02 -19.68 -7.93
C SER A 104 -1.39 -18.76 -6.88
N ALA A 105 -0.51 -17.85 -7.30
CA ALA A 105 0.10 -16.85 -6.41
C ALA A 105 -0.95 -15.93 -5.76
N LEU A 106 -1.97 -15.49 -6.50
CA LEU A 106 -3.07 -14.69 -5.95
C LEU A 106 -3.89 -15.47 -4.91
N ILE A 107 -4.16 -16.75 -5.18
CA ILE A 107 -4.89 -17.63 -4.25
C ILE A 107 -4.06 -17.84 -2.97
N GLU A 108 -2.76 -18.03 -3.09
CA GLU A 108 -1.87 -18.19 -1.94
C GLU A 108 -1.83 -16.93 -1.06
N GLN A 109 -1.70 -15.75 -1.67
CA GLN A 109 -1.77 -14.47 -0.94
C GLN A 109 -3.11 -14.28 -0.22
N ALA A 110 -4.23 -14.61 -0.88
CA ALA A 110 -5.55 -14.53 -0.27
C ALA A 110 -5.68 -15.46 0.94
N LYS A 111 -5.13 -16.68 0.87
CA LYS A 111 -5.10 -17.63 2.00
C LYS A 111 -4.24 -17.12 3.16
N GLN A 112 -3.07 -16.57 2.86
CA GLN A 112 -2.19 -16.00 3.87
C GLN A 112 -2.86 -14.82 4.58
N LEU A 113 -3.52 -13.95 3.83
CA LEU A 113 -4.27 -12.83 4.39
C LEU A 113 -5.43 -13.33 5.28
N GLN A 114 -6.19 -14.32 4.83
CA GLN A 114 -7.27 -14.91 5.62
C GLN A 114 -6.75 -15.49 6.95
N ALA A 115 -5.63 -16.23 6.91
CA ALA A 115 -5.01 -16.77 8.11
C ALA A 115 -4.53 -15.65 9.07
N SER A 116 -3.94 -14.58 8.51
CA SER A 116 -3.53 -13.41 9.30
C SER A 116 -4.71 -12.71 9.95
N LEU A 117 -5.84 -12.58 9.25
CA LEU A 117 -7.04 -11.95 9.80
C LEU A 117 -7.65 -12.78 10.93
N LEU A 118 -7.72 -14.10 10.78
CA LEU A 118 -8.20 -15.00 11.84
C LEU A 118 -7.33 -14.87 13.10
N ALA A 119 -6.00 -14.88 12.96
CA ALA A 119 -5.09 -14.71 14.09
C ALA A 119 -5.28 -13.35 14.80
N ILE A 120 -5.60 -12.28 14.07
CA ILE A 120 -5.90 -10.97 14.65
C ILE A 120 -7.23 -11.01 15.43
N VAL A 121 -8.26 -11.67 14.89
CA VAL A 121 -9.54 -11.83 15.58
C VAL A 121 -9.36 -12.54 16.91
N ASP A 122 -8.65 -13.67 16.94
CA ASP A 122 -8.38 -14.43 18.17
C ASP A 122 -7.65 -13.57 19.22
N ARG A 123 -6.69 -12.76 18.77
CA ARG A 123 -5.95 -11.85 19.65
C ARG A 123 -6.85 -10.74 20.21
N VAL A 124 -7.74 -10.19 19.39
CA VAL A 124 -8.71 -9.17 19.82
C VAL A 124 -9.69 -9.76 20.84
N GLU A 125 -10.16 -10.98 20.62
CA GLU A 125 -11.03 -11.67 21.59
C GLU A 125 -10.32 -11.87 22.93
N THR A 126 -9.07 -12.31 22.92
CA THR A 126 -8.26 -12.45 24.14
C THR A 126 -8.14 -11.13 24.89
N VAL A 127 -7.79 -10.05 24.19
CA VAL A 127 -7.66 -8.70 24.79
C VAL A 127 -9.00 -8.21 25.33
N LYS A 128 -10.11 -8.51 24.65
CA LYS A 128 -11.45 -8.15 25.10
C LYS A 128 -11.80 -8.86 26.41
N GLU A 129 -11.53 -10.16 26.54
CA GLU A 129 -11.76 -10.88 27.80
C GLU A 129 -10.93 -10.34 28.96
N GLU A 130 -9.67 -9.99 28.71
CA GLU A 130 -8.80 -9.35 29.71
C GLU A 130 -9.33 -7.97 30.11
N HIS A 131 -9.77 -7.18 29.12
CA HIS A 131 -10.37 -5.88 29.36
C HIS A 131 -11.65 -5.99 30.20
N ASP A 132 -12.55 -6.93 29.88
CA ASP A 132 -13.80 -7.16 30.63
C ASP A 132 -13.50 -7.55 32.09
N LYS A 133 -12.46 -8.35 32.34
CA LYS A 133 -11.99 -8.68 33.69
C LYS A 133 -11.46 -7.46 34.44
N LEU A 134 -10.62 -6.65 33.79
CA LEU A 134 -10.06 -5.43 34.38
C LEU A 134 -11.14 -4.38 34.66
N GLU A 135 -12.11 -4.23 33.75
CA GLU A 135 -13.25 -3.33 33.92
C GLU A 135 -14.13 -3.79 35.09
N GLY A 136 -14.42 -5.09 35.18
CA GLY A 136 -15.13 -5.68 36.33
C GLY A 136 -14.40 -5.44 37.65
N GLY A 137 -13.09 -5.68 37.69
CA GLY A 137 -12.25 -5.41 38.86
C GLY A 137 -12.21 -3.92 39.25
N ASN A 138 -12.12 -3.02 38.26
CA ASN A 138 -12.13 -1.57 38.49
C ASN A 138 -13.48 -1.11 39.06
N LYS A 139 -14.60 -1.61 38.51
CA LYS A 139 -15.94 -1.36 39.07
C LYS A 139 -16.05 -1.83 40.53
N PHE A 140 -15.54 -3.02 40.83
CA PHE A 140 -15.53 -3.55 42.20
C PHE A 140 -14.70 -2.65 43.15
N LEU A 141 -13.50 -2.23 42.74
CA LEU A 141 -12.67 -1.33 43.55
C LEU A 141 -13.34 0.02 43.78
N GLN A 142 -13.97 0.60 42.75
CA GLN A 142 -14.71 1.86 42.88
C GLN A 142 -15.88 1.73 43.85
N GLN A 143 -16.65 0.65 43.78
CA GLN A 143 -17.74 0.39 44.71
C GLN A 143 -17.23 0.23 46.15
N TYR A 144 -16.16 -0.55 46.35
CA TYR A 144 -15.55 -0.74 47.67
C TYR A 144 -15.05 0.57 48.27
N ILE A 145 -14.36 1.39 47.48
CA ILE A 145 -13.91 2.72 47.91
C ILE A 145 -15.12 3.61 48.25
N GLY A 146 -16.17 3.58 47.44
CA GLY A 146 -17.41 4.31 47.69
C GLY A 146 -18.05 3.94 49.04
N GLU A 147 -18.19 2.64 49.31
CA GLU A 147 -18.72 2.12 50.57
C GLU A 147 -17.82 2.47 51.77
N LEU A 148 -16.50 2.36 51.61
CA LEU A 148 -15.54 2.71 52.65
C LEU A 148 -15.58 4.20 53.00
N ILE A 149 -15.69 5.07 52.00
CA ILE A 149 -15.85 6.52 52.21
C ILE A 149 -17.21 6.81 52.88
N GLN A 150 -18.29 6.16 52.44
CA GLN A 150 -19.62 6.36 53.01
C GLN A 150 -19.69 5.94 54.48
N THR A 151 -19.12 4.79 54.83
CA THR A 151 -19.03 4.29 56.21
C THR A 151 -18.16 5.19 57.08
N THR A 152 -16.97 5.59 56.58
CA THR A 152 -16.07 6.52 57.28
C THR A 152 -16.73 7.87 57.55
N LYS A 153 -17.42 8.44 56.55
CA LYS A 153 -18.16 9.71 56.69
C LYS A 153 -19.28 9.61 57.71
N SER A 154 -20.04 8.50 57.69
CA SER A 154 -21.14 8.24 58.63
C SER A 154 -20.65 8.00 60.06
N ALA A 155 -19.48 7.38 60.23
CA ALA A 155 -18.83 7.18 61.53
C ALA A 155 -18.29 8.51 62.11
N ALA A 156 -17.62 9.33 61.29
CA ALA A 156 -17.06 10.62 61.71
C ALA A 156 -18.14 11.66 62.08
N GLY A 157 -19.34 11.56 61.49
CA GLY A 157 -20.48 12.45 61.79
C GLY A 157 -21.10 12.26 63.19
N LYS A 158 -20.92 11.10 63.84
CA LYS A 158 -21.54 10.79 65.15
C LYS A 158 -20.74 11.29 66.36
N SER A 159 -19.52 11.79 66.16
CA SER A 159 -18.63 12.26 67.23
C SER A 159 -18.73 13.76 67.56
N LYS A 160 -19.59 14.55 66.90
CA LYS A 160 -19.82 15.97 67.27
C LYS A 160 -21.12 16.15 68.05
N LYS A 161 -21.15 15.67 69.30
CA LYS A 161 -22.00 16.26 70.34
C LYS A 161 -21.13 17.24 71.12
N PRO A 162 -21.24 18.57 70.93
CA PRO A 162 -20.65 19.51 71.87
C PRO A 162 -21.46 19.45 73.17
N SER A 163 -21.04 18.56 74.06
CA SER A 163 -21.42 18.63 75.48
C SER A 163 -20.57 19.71 76.14
N GLY A 164 -20.95 20.97 75.92
CA GLY A 164 -20.42 22.13 76.65
C GLY A 164 -21.55 22.71 77.50
N ARG A 165 -21.53 22.34 78.79
CA ARG A 165 -22.46 22.75 79.84
C ARG A 165 -21.81 23.93 80.60
N LYS A 166 -22.64 24.90 80.99
CA LYS A 166 -22.42 25.99 81.97
C LYS A 166 -21.66 27.21 81.49
#